data_AF-A0A922MFR9-F1
#
_entry.id   AF-A0A922MFR9-F1
#
_cell.length_a   1.000
_cell.length_b   1.000
_cell.length_c   1.000
_cell.angle_alpha   90.00
_cell.angle_beta   90.00
_cell.angle_gamma   90.00
#
_symmetry.space_group_name_H-M   'P 1'
#
loop_
_entity.id
_entity.type
_entity.pdbx_description
1 polymer ?
#
loop_
_entity_poly.entity_id
_entity_poly.type
_entity_poly.pdbx_seq_one_letter_code
_entity_poly.pdbx_strand_id
1 'polypeptide(L)'
;MAHIQFVDELVREYLLYRGFTSTVKAFDNDLKADKDKGFRVDKIVEQIVHYINVSDLNGFKDYWSHLDTLVFSKLEIHVQPAVRKLEYSLYKLYLVTAAQSTGGARNERITDFLSKMLPELQGQNEWRDWFMLPFIQKPEENPSFSLYFTRAWQDSVLVSLHNLLATVFQCMPQPTLTSYESDAAMVKRLQDKLAAVSGKSQPQQTEKTSPIGHQSRLSQYSERLSGPLPLVDDFCAVPSEQLESGVREAKGLRGLLRQMGGSPVMGRKASRSHSQN
;
A
#
# COMPACT_ATOMS: atom_id res chain seq x y z
N MET A 1 7.15 11.00 9.40
CA MET A 1 8.19 10.62 8.40
C MET A 1 9.60 11.08 8.76
N ALA A 2 9.87 11.64 9.96
CA ALA A 2 11.24 11.83 10.48
C ALA A 2 12.05 10.51 10.56
N HIS A 3 11.35 9.39 10.59
CA HIS A 3 11.89 8.04 10.65
C HIS A 3 12.75 7.64 9.44
N ILE A 4 12.38 8.05 8.21
CA ILE A 4 13.15 7.71 7.01
C ILE A 4 14.49 8.45 7.02
N GLN A 5 14.47 9.74 7.36
CA GLN A 5 15.69 10.55 7.45
C GLN A 5 16.65 10.05 8.56
N PHE A 6 16.09 9.56 9.67
CA PHE A 6 16.89 8.92 10.71
C PHE A 6 17.56 7.65 10.20
N VAL A 7 16.83 6.81 9.47
CA VAL A 7 17.39 5.60 8.86
C VAL A 7 18.48 5.93 7.83
N ASP A 8 18.30 6.98 7.03
CA ASP A 8 19.33 7.47 6.10
C ASP A 8 20.62 7.86 6.85
N GLU A 9 20.50 8.46 8.04
CA GLU A 9 21.65 8.80 8.88
C GLU A 9 22.34 7.57 9.45
N LEU A 10 21.59 6.55 9.90
CA LEU A 10 22.15 5.29 10.36
C LEU A 10 22.95 4.57 9.25
N VAL A 11 22.42 4.59 8.02
CA VAL A 11 23.11 4.02 6.85
C VAL A 11 24.40 4.81 6.57
N ARG A 12 24.33 6.14 6.59
CA ARG A 12 25.50 7.02 6.39
C ARG A 12 26.58 6.76 7.44
N GLU A 13 26.21 6.74 8.73
CA GLU A 13 27.13 6.48 9.84
C GLU A 13 27.82 5.12 9.68
N TYR A 14 27.05 4.06 9.36
CA TYR A 14 27.61 2.73 9.13
C TYR A 14 28.62 2.70 7.98
N LEU A 15 28.29 3.34 6.85
CA LEU A 15 29.20 3.40 5.69
C LEU A 15 30.48 4.16 6.03
N LEU A 16 30.39 5.24 6.81
CA LEU A 16 31.54 6.00 7.29
C LEU A 16 32.42 5.16 8.23
N TYR A 17 31.83 4.46 9.19
CA TYR A 17 32.55 3.57 10.10
C TYR A 17 33.37 2.50 9.37
N ARG A 18 32.83 1.97 8.26
CA ARG A 18 33.52 0.97 7.42
C ARG A 18 34.59 1.57 6.50
N GLY A 19 34.68 2.90 6.39
CA GLY A 19 35.60 3.60 5.50
C GLY A 19 35.13 3.68 4.05
N PHE A 20 33.85 3.44 3.77
CA PHE A 20 33.28 3.42 2.41
C PHE A 20 32.95 4.83 1.89
N THR A 21 33.94 5.72 1.91
CA THR A 21 33.76 7.15 1.61
C THR A 21 33.24 7.43 0.19
N SER A 22 33.65 6.65 -0.82
CA SER A 22 33.10 6.76 -2.18
C SER A 22 31.61 6.40 -2.24
N THR A 23 31.19 5.40 -1.48
CA THR A 23 29.79 4.98 -1.38
C THR A 23 28.94 6.02 -0.66
N VAL A 24 29.47 6.65 0.39
CA VAL A 24 28.78 7.76 1.08
C VAL A 24 28.51 8.92 0.12
N LYS A 25 29.51 9.31 -0.69
CA LYS A 25 29.31 10.35 -1.70
C LYS A 25 28.25 9.99 -2.73
N ALA A 26 28.25 8.74 -3.19
CA ALA A 26 27.22 8.25 -4.11
C ALA A 26 25.83 8.30 -3.47
N PHE A 27 25.70 7.79 -2.24
CA PHE A 27 24.46 7.80 -1.47
C PHE A 27 23.91 9.21 -1.24
N ASP A 28 24.77 10.16 -0.85
CA ASP A 28 24.36 11.56 -0.66
C ASP A 28 23.92 12.23 -1.98
N ASN A 29 24.52 11.84 -3.11
CA ASN A 29 24.09 12.33 -4.41
C ASN A 29 22.73 11.75 -4.81
N ASP A 30 22.49 10.47 -4.55
CA ASP A 30 21.20 9.82 -4.80
C ASP A 30 20.10 10.46 -3.95
N LEU A 31 20.36 10.72 -2.66
CA LEU A 31 19.42 11.42 -1.77
C LEU A 31 19.10 12.86 -2.24
N LYS A 32 20.06 13.56 -2.85
CA LYS A 32 19.82 14.90 -3.42
C LYS A 32 18.99 14.83 -4.70
N ALA A 33 19.20 13.80 -5.52
CA ALA A 33 18.48 13.57 -6.77
C ALA A 33 17.13 12.87 -6.57
N ASP A 34 16.78 12.53 -5.33
CA ASP A 34 15.57 11.78 -5.00
C ASP A 34 14.29 12.52 -5.42
N LYS A 35 13.57 11.91 -6.37
CA LYS A 35 12.26 12.37 -6.85
C LYS A 35 11.16 12.08 -5.84
N ASP A 36 11.35 11.06 -5.00
CA ASP A 36 10.36 10.60 -4.02
C ASP A 36 10.36 11.46 -2.76
N LYS A 37 11.35 12.35 -2.62
CA LYS A 37 11.50 13.30 -1.51
C LYS A 37 11.50 12.61 -0.14
N GLY A 38 12.06 11.41 -0.05
CA GLY A 38 12.03 10.55 1.14
C GLY A 38 10.60 10.21 1.57
N PHE A 39 9.68 10.13 0.60
CA PHE A 39 8.24 9.94 0.78
C PHE A 39 7.56 11.01 1.63
N ARG A 40 8.19 12.18 1.83
CA ARG A 40 7.60 13.27 2.62
C ARG A 40 6.48 13.93 1.84
N VAL A 41 5.25 13.67 2.28
CA VAL A 41 4.02 14.17 1.66
C VAL A 41 4.08 15.68 1.42
N ASP A 42 4.44 16.47 2.44
CA ASP A 42 4.54 17.93 2.32
C ASP A 42 5.47 18.36 1.18
N LYS A 43 6.62 17.67 1.02
CA LYS A 43 7.61 18.01 -0.02
C LYS A 43 7.14 17.62 -1.41
N ILE A 44 6.38 16.55 -1.54
CA ILE A 44 5.76 16.13 -2.80
C ILE A 44 4.65 17.13 -3.20
N VAL A 45 3.81 17.53 -2.25
CA VAL A 45 2.76 18.54 -2.47
C VAL A 45 3.39 19.88 -2.84
N GLU A 46 4.41 20.34 -2.10
CA GLU A 46 5.17 21.56 -2.42
C GLU A 46 5.74 21.51 -3.84
N GLN A 47 6.28 20.37 -4.29
CA GLN A 47 6.83 20.20 -5.63
C GLN A 47 5.76 20.29 -6.72
N ILE A 48 4.59 19.67 -6.53
CA ILE A 48 3.46 19.76 -7.46
C ILE A 48 2.96 21.20 -7.55
N VAL A 49 2.78 21.86 -6.41
CA VAL A 49 2.37 23.27 -6.34
C VAL A 49 3.42 24.17 -7.00
N HIS A 50 4.71 23.88 -6.86
CA HIS A 50 5.77 24.62 -7.55
C HIS A 50 5.61 24.55 -9.07
N TYR A 51 5.45 23.35 -9.65
CA TYR A 51 5.22 23.19 -11.11
C TYR A 51 3.97 23.96 -11.58
N ILE A 52 2.89 23.92 -10.80
CA ILE A 52 1.67 24.69 -11.07
C ILE A 52 1.95 26.20 -11.08
N ASN A 53 2.63 26.71 -10.07
CA ASN A 53 2.90 28.16 -9.91
C ASN A 53 3.81 28.71 -11.02
N VAL A 54 4.80 27.94 -11.45
CA VAL A 54 5.70 28.34 -12.55
C VAL A 54 5.13 28.02 -13.93
N SER A 55 3.94 27.42 -13.99
CA SER A 55 3.29 27.00 -15.25
C SER A 55 4.16 26.04 -16.08
N ASP A 56 4.79 25.08 -15.40
CA ASP A 56 5.54 23.99 -16.03
C ASP A 56 4.68 22.71 -16.09
N LEU A 57 3.88 22.60 -17.17
CA LEU A 57 3.01 21.44 -17.39
C LEU A 57 3.81 20.14 -17.59
N ASN A 58 4.95 20.19 -18.27
CA ASN A 58 5.71 18.99 -18.58
C ASN A 58 6.32 18.42 -17.29
N GLY A 59 6.97 19.27 -16.48
CA GLY A 59 7.49 18.88 -15.19
C GLY A 59 6.40 18.34 -14.26
N PHE A 60 5.21 18.95 -14.28
CA PHE A 60 4.07 18.42 -13.53
C PHE A 60 3.64 17.03 -14.00
N LYS A 61 3.42 16.82 -15.30
CA LYS A 61 2.97 15.53 -15.86
C LYS A 61 3.99 14.43 -15.63
N ASP A 62 5.27 14.71 -15.87
CA ASP A 62 6.34 13.75 -15.64
C ASP A 62 6.42 13.35 -14.16
N TYR A 63 6.24 14.32 -13.27
CA TYR A 63 6.23 14.05 -11.83
C TYR A 63 4.99 13.25 -11.39
N TRP A 64 3.81 13.58 -11.93
CA TRP A 64 2.59 12.82 -11.65
C TRP A 64 2.67 11.39 -12.19
N SER A 65 3.17 11.20 -13.41
CA SER A 65 3.38 9.88 -14.02
C SER A 65 4.38 9.04 -13.24
N HIS A 66 5.42 9.67 -12.69
CA HIS A 66 6.35 9.03 -11.76
C HIS A 66 5.65 8.53 -10.50
N LEU A 67 4.83 9.37 -9.86
CA LEU A 67 4.02 8.96 -8.68
C LEU A 67 3.01 7.86 -9.05
N ASP A 68 2.40 7.91 -10.23
CA ASP A 68 1.47 6.89 -10.70
C ASP A 68 2.17 5.53 -10.84
N THR A 69 3.32 5.50 -11.50
CA THR A 69 4.14 4.28 -11.67
C THR A 69 4.63 3.75 -10.31
N LEU A 70 5.03 4.66 -9.43
CA LEU A 70 5.59 4.31 -8.13
C LEU A 70 4.54 3.75 -7.17
N VAL A 71 3.36 4.39 -7.10
CA VAL A 71 2.35 4.10 -6.08
C VAL A 71 0.92 3.97 -6.61
N PHE A 72 0.41 4.89 -7.44
CA PHE A 72 -1.03 4.91 -7.72
C PHE A 72 -1.50 3.75 -8.60
N SER A 73 -0.71 3.34 -9.59
CA SER A 73 -0.97 2.17 -10.42
C SER A 73 -1.07 0.85 -9.65
N LYS A 74 -0.53 0.82 -8.41
CA LYS A 74 -0.56 -0.34 -7.51
C LYS A 74 -1.76 -0.34 -6.57
N LEU A 75 -2.54 0.75 -6.54
CA LEU A 75 -3.76 0.84 -5.74
C LEU A 75 -4.87 -0.01 -6.35
N GLU A 76 -5.76 -0.48 -5.48
CA GLU A 76 -6.93 -1.24 -5.88
C GLU A 76 -7.75 -0.49 -6.95
N ILE A 77 -8.33 -1.25 -7.89
CA ILE A 77 -9.01 -0.69 -9.05
C ILE A 77 -10.15 0.27 -8.70
N HIS A 78 -10.80 0.07 -7.56
CA HIS A 78 -11.90 0.92 -7.09
C HIS A 78 -11.43 2.31 -6.62
N VAL A 79 -10.14 2.48 -6.31
CA VAL A 79 -9.53 3.76 -5.89
C VAL A 79 -9.10 4.61 -7.10
N GLN A 80 -8.79 3.97 -8.23
CA GLN A 80 -8.32 4.62 -9.46
C GLN A 80 -9.18 5.81 -9.94
N PRO A 81 -10.54 5.76 -9.88
CA PRO A 81 -11.36 6.90 -10.23
C PRO A 81 -11.13 8.13 -9.33
N ALA A 82 -10.84 7.92 -8.05
CA ALA A 82 -10.56 9.01 -7.12
C ALA A 82 -9.21 9.67 -7.40
N VAL A 83 -8.18 8.86 -7.72
CA VAL A 83 -6.86 9.37 -8.15
C VAL A 83 -7.00 10.22 -9.42
N ARG A 84 -7.71 9.71 -10.43
CA ARG A 84 -7.96 10.46 -11.68
C ARG A 84 -8.73 11.75 -11.45
N LYS A 85 -9.76 11.71 -10.60
CA LYS A 85 -10.53 12.92 -10.25
C LYS A 85 -9.65 13.97 -9.56
N LEU A 86 -8.73 13.53 -8.71
CA LEU A 86 -7.76 14.42 -8.06
C LEU A 86 -6.77 15.00 -9.07
N GLU A 87 -6.22 14.19 -9.98
CA GLU A 87 -5.37 14.66 -11.09
C GLU A 87 -6.06 15.74 -11.91
N TYR A 88 -7.31 15.53 -12.31
CA TYR A 88 -8.09 16.53 -13.03
C TYR A 88 -8.35 17.79 -12.20
N SER A 89 -8.51 17.65 -10.89
CA SER A 89 -8.64 18.80 -9.98
C SER A 89 -7.33 19.60 -9.92
N LEU A 90 -6.17 18.95 -9.99
CA LEU A 90 -4.87 19.62 -10.09
C LEU A 90 -4.66 20.31 -11.44
N TYR A 91 -5.13 19.72 -12.55
CA TYR A 91 -5.17 20.40 -13.85
C TYR A 91 -6.05 21.65 -13.82
N LYS A 92 -7.21 21.59 -13.17
CA LYS A 92 -8.07 22.76 -12.96
C LYS A 92 -7.39 23.80 -12.07
N LEU A 93 -6.71 23.39 -11.01
CA LEU A 93 -5.92 24.28 -10.14
C LEU A 93 -4.79 24.96 -10.91
N TYR A 94 -4.13 24.24 -11.81
CA TYR A 94 -3.13 24.79 -12.73
C TYR A 94 -3.72 25.92 -13.56
N LEU A 95 -4.86 25.68 -14.22
CA LEU A 95 -5.53 26.67 -15.05
C LEU A 95 -6.02 27.88 -14.25
N VAL A 96 -6.55 27.68 -13.05
CA VAL A 96 -6.93 28.79 -12.15
C VAL A 96 -5.70 29.62 -11.77
N THR A 97 -4.58 28.97 -11.43
CA THR A 97 -3.33 29.66 -11.08
C THR A 97 -2.78 30.46 -12.26
N ALA A 98 -2.81 29.88 -13.47
CA ALA A 98 -2.44 30.57 -14.70
C ALA A 98 -3.38 31.75 -15.00
N ALA A 99 -4.69 31.59 -14.80
CA ALA A 99 -5.69 32.64 -15.01
C ALA A 99 -5.56 33.80 -14.02
N GLN A 100 -5.15 33.53 -12.79
CA GLN A 100 -4.88 34.53 -11.76
C GLN A 100 -3.54 35.25 -11.97
N SER A 101 -2.64 34.73 -12.81
CA SER A 101 -1.38 35.38 -13.13
C SER A 101 -1.63 36.72 -13.85
N THR A 102 -1.04 37.79 -13.32
CA THR A 102 -1.24 39.15 -13.85
C THR A 102 -0.36 39.37 -15.09
N GLY A 103 -0.94 39.92 -16.16
CA GLY A 103 -0.22 40.35 -17.38
C GLY A 103 -0.59 39.59 -18.66
N GLY A 104 0.06 39.94 -19.77
CA GLY A 104 -0.21 39.37 -21.11
C GLY A 104 0.07 37.87 -21.24
N ALA A 105 0.91 37.31 -20.36
CA ALA A 105 1.25 35.88 -20.33
C ALA A 105 0.10 34.97 -19.84
N ARG A 106 -1.00 35.53 -19.30
CA ARG A 106 -2.17 34.76 -18.85
C ARG A 106 -2.70 33.85 -19.96
N ASN A 107 -3.06 34.44 -21.09
CA ASN A 107 -3.67 33.71 -22.19
C ASN A 107 -2.68 32.73 -22.81
N GLU A 108 -1.40 33.09 -22.91
CA GLU A 108 -0.34 32.22 -23.43
C GLU A 108 -0.22 30.92 -22.62
N ARG A 109 -0.19 31.01 -21.29
CA ARG A 109 -0.07 29.85 -20.39
C ARG A 109 -1.31 28.93 -20.46
N ILE A 110 -2.49 29.52 -20.50
CA ILE A 110 -3.75 28.77 -20.62
C ILE A 110 -3.81 28.07 -21.98
N THR A 111 -3.50 28.79 -23.06
CA THR A 111 -3.51 28.24 -24.42
C THR A 111 -2.44 27.14 -24.58
N ASP A 112 -1.24 27.33 -24.04
CA ASP A 112 -0.19 26.30 -24.03
C ASP A 112 -0.68 25.04 -23.32
N PHE A 113 -1.25 25.17 -22.12
CA PHE A 113 -1.83 24.05 -21.39
C PHE A 113 -2.90 23.32 -22.22
N LEU A 114 -3.91 24.06 -22.71
CA LEU A 114 -5.03 23.47 -23.43
C LEU A 114 -4.57 22.81 -24.72
N SER A 115 -3.59 23.38 -25.43
CA SER A 115 -3.04 22.78 -26.65
C SER A 115 -2.36 21.44 -26.40
N LYS A 116 -1.60 21.32 -25.31
CA LYS A 116 -0.90 20.08 -24.91
C LYS A 116 -1.85 19.03 -24.35
N MET A 117 -2.89 19.45 -23.62
CA MET A 117 -3.83 18.54 -22.97
C MET A 117 -5.07 18.20 -23.82
N LEU A 118 -5.29 18.88 -24.95
CA LEU A 118 -6.45 18.65 -25.80
C LEU A 118 -6.71 17.17 -26.14
N PRO A 119 -5.69 16.36 -26.53
CA PRO A 119 -5.92 14.96 -26.89
C PRO A 119 -6.48 14.13 -25.73
N GLU A 120 -6.11 14.46 -24.50
CA GLU A 120 -6.49 13.75 -23.27
C GLU A 120 -7.85 14.23 -22.74
N LEU A 121 -8.20 15.50 -22.96
CA LEU A 121 -9.35 16.14 -22.34
C LEU A 121 -10.60 16.24 -23.24
N GLN A 122 -10.45 16.24 -24.57
CA GLN A 122 -11.55 16.51 -25.52
C GLN A 122 -12.76 15.54 -25.42
N GLY A 123 -12.57 14.33 -24.91
CA GLY A 123 -13.63 13.33 -24.71
C GLY A 123 -14.34 13.41 -23.36
N GLN A 124 -13.94 14.33 -22.48
CA GLN A 124 -14.41 14.39 -21.10
C GLN A 124 -15.42 15.54 -20.94
N ASN A 125 -16.69 15.21 -20.65
CA ASN A 125 -17.76 16.20 -20.58
C ASN A 125 -17.49 17.34 -19.57
N GLU A 126 -16.80 17.05 -18.47
CA GLU A 126 -16.46 18.04 -17.44
C GLU A 126 -15.44 19.10 -17.89
N TRP A 127 -14.75 18.87 -19.02
CA TRP A 127 -13.74 19.77 -19.57
C TRP A 127 -14.29 20.71 -20.65
N ARG A 128 -15.53 20.48 -21.13
CA ARG A 128 -16.16 21.27 -22.19
C ARG A 128 -16.10 22.77 -21.92
N ASP A 129 -16.52 23.18 -20.72
CA ASP A 129 -16.56 24.59 -20.37
C ASP A 129 -15.16 25.20 -20.23
N TRP A 130 -14.19 24.41 -19.73
CA TRP A 130 -12.81 24.84 -19.53
C TRP A 130 -12.10 25.24 -20.83
N PHE A 131 -12.50 24.71 -21.99
CA PHE A 131 -11.98 25.16 -23.29
C PHE A 131 -12.41 26.60 -23.64
N MET A 132 -13.43 27.14 -22.98
CA MET A 132 -13.86 28.53 -23.15
C MET A 132 -13.06 29.50 -22.26
N LEU A 133 -12.30 29.01 -21.27
CA LEU A 133 -11.59 29.82 -20.28
C LEU A 133 -10.72 30.95 -20.89
N PRO A 134 -9.95 30.75 -21.98
CA PRO A 134 -9.15 31.81 -22.58
C PRO A 134 -9.95 33.04 -23.04
N PHE A 135 -11.24 32.84 -23.34
CA PHE A 135 -12.13 33.87 -23.88
C PHE A 135 -12.94 34.60 -22.80
N ILE A 136 -12.84 34.15 -21.54
CA ILE A 136 -13.56 34.74 -20.42
C ILE A 136 -12.68 35.78 -19.74
N GLN A 137 -13.13 37.04 -19.73
CA GLN A 137 -12.34 38.15 -19.20
C GLN A 137 -12.15 38.07 -17.68
N LYS A 138 -13.23 37.73 -16.97
CA LYS A 138 -13.28 37.57 -15.50
C LYS A 138 -13.85 36.20 -15.11
N PRO A 139 -13.05 35.13 -15.17
CA PRO A 139 -13.52 33.78 -14.82
C PRO A 139 -14.06 33.66 -13.39
N GLU A 140 -13.54 34.44 -12.46
CA GLU A 140 -13.98 34.48 -11.06
C GLU A 140 -15.42 34.97 -10.87
N GLU A 141 -15.94 35.78 -11.79
CA GLU A 141 -17.34 36.25 -11.80
C GLU A 141 -18.27 35.31 -12.58
N ASN A 142 -17.72 34.36 -13.34
CA ASN A 142 -18.51 33.45 -14.17
C ASN A 142 -19.10 32.31 -13.34
N PRO A 143 -20.42 32.03 -13.39
CA PRO A 143 -21.06 30.97 -12.60
C PRO A 143 -20.46 29.57 -12.76
N SER A 144 -19.92 29.24 -13.94
CA SER A 144 -19.29 27.94 -14.20
C SER A 144 -17.91 27.81 -13.57
N PHE A 145 -17.25 28.94 -13.25
CA PHE A 145 -15.85 28.96 -12.81
C PHE A 145 -15.64 29.51 -11.39
N SER A 146 -16.53 30.38 -10.91
CA SER A 146 -16.36 31.14 -9.66
C SER A 146 -15.95 30.29 -8.46
N LEU A 147 -16.53 29.07 -8.32
CA LEU A 147 -16.16 28.11 -7.28
C LEU A 147 -14.66 27.78 -7.26
N TYR A 148 -14.05 27.55 -8.43
CA TYR A 148 -12.66 27.14 -8.56
C TYR A 148 -11.68 28.27 -8.21
N PHE A 149 -12.14 29.52 -8.28
CA PHE A 149 -11.35 30.69 -7.88
C PHE A 149 -11.41 30.95 -6.37
N THR A 150 -12.23 30.22 -5.62
CA THR A 150 -12.27 30.33 -4.16
C THR A 150 -11.07 29.67 -3.51
N ARG A 151 -10.54 30.30 -2.45
CA ARG A 151 -9.44 29.72 -1.67
C ARG A 151 -9.84 28.39 -1.02
N ALA A 152 -11.09 28.29 -0.56
CA ALA A 152 -11.65 27.07 0.02
C ALA A 152 -11.56 25.87 -0.93
N TRP A 153 -11.91 26.04 -2.22
CA TRP A 153 -11.77 24.97 -3.21
C TRP A 153 -10.30 24.60 -3.43
N GLN A 154 -9.42 25.58 -3.63
CA GLN A 154 -7.99 25.34 -3.86
C GLN A 154 -7.35 24.57 -2.69
N ASP A 155 -7.61 25.00 -1.46
CA ASP A 155 -7.09 24.34 -0.26
C ASP A 155 -7.68 22.93 -0.12
N SER A 156 -8.96 22.72 -0.46
CA SER A 156 -9.59 21.38 -0.41
C SER A 156 -8.93 20.38 -1.38
N VAL A 157 -8.48 20.83 -2.55
CA VAL A 157 -7.74 20.00 -3.51
C VAL A 157 -6.39 19.59 -2.92
N LEU A 158 -5.66 20.54 -2.33
CA LEU A 158 -4.34 20.26 -1.73
C LEU A 158 -4.43 19.37 -0.49
N VAL A 159 -5.46 19.56 0.35
CA VAL A 159 -5.73 18.69 1.50
C VAL A 159 -6.07 17.28 1.03
N SER A 160 -6.87 17.14 -0.04
CA SER A 160 -7.21 15.84 -0.61
C SER A 160 -5.98 15.12 -1.17
N LEU A 161 -5.09 15.85 -1.83
CA LEU A 161 -3.81 15.33 -2.32
C LEU A 161 -2.90 14.87 -1.18
N HIS A 162 -2.76 15.71 -0.15
CA HIS A 162 -1.99 15.37 1.04
C HIS A 162 -2.54 14.09 1.69
N ASN A 163 -3.86 14.01 1.90
CA ASN A 163 -4.49 12.85 2.53
C ASN A 163 -4.36 11.57 1.71
N LEU A 164 -4.49 11.66 0.38
CA LEU A 164 -4.23 10.53 -0.51
C LEU A 164 -2.80 10.02 -0.33
N LEU A 165 -1.80 10.90 -0.49
CA LEU A 165 -0.39 10.53 -0.39
C LEU A 165 -0.04 9.98 1.00
N ALA A 166 -0.53 10.60 2.07
CA ALA A 166 -0.32 10.14 3.44
C ALA A 166 -0.88 8.74 3.66
N THR A 167 -2.11 8.49 3.20
CA THR A 167 -2.77 7.18 3.33
C THR A 167 -2.02 6.12 2.52
N VAL A 168 -1.67 6.44 1.27
CA VAL A 168 -0.96 5.52 0.38
C VAL A 168 0.40 5.15 0.98
N PHE A 169 1.19 6.14 1.41
CA PHE A 169 2.52 5.89 1.96
C PHE A 169 2.50 5.20 3.33
N GLN A 170 1.45 5.40 4.13
CA GLN A 170 1.27 4.66 5.37
C GLN A 170 1.03 3.17 5.12
N CYS A 171 0.37 2.82 4.02
CA CYS A 171 0.07 1.44 3.64
C CYS A 171 1.21 0.77 2.85
N MET A 172 2.25 1.50 2.45
CA MET A 172 3.37 0.91 1.72
C MET A 172 4.19 0.00 2.64
N PRO A 173 4.65 -1.16 2.13
CA PRO A 173 5.58 -2.00 2.86
C PRO A 173 6.87 -1.23 3.13
N GLN A 174 7.28 -1.17 4.41
CA GLN A 174 8.51 -0.49 4.79
C GLN A 174 9.69 -1.46 4.87
N PRO A 175 10.93 -1.02 4.56
CA PRO A 175 12.12 -1.85 4.72
C PRO A 175 12.31 -2.27 6.18
N THR A 176 12.81 -3.49 6.41
CA THR A 176 13.06 -4.02 7.77
C THR A 176 13.92 -3.10 8.64
N LEU A 177 14.87 -2.37 8.03
CA LEU A 177 15.74 -1.44 8.77
C LEU A 177 14.94 -0.34 9.46
N THR A 178 13.82 0.06 8.87
CA THR A 178 12.92 1.05 9.48
C THR A 178 12.25 0.47 10.73
N SER A 179 11.85 -0.81 10.77
CA SER A 179 11.15 -1.35 11.94
C SER A 179 12.05 -1.65 13.15
N TYR A 180 13.38 -1.60 12.99
CA TYR A 180 14.32 -2.09 14.01
C TYR A 180 14.13 -1.45 15.39
N GLU A 181 14.02 -0.12 15.46
CA GLU A 181 13.89 0.58 16.74
C GLU A 181 12.54 0.30 17.41
N SER A 182 11.45 0.30 16.63
CA SER A 182 10.12 -0.05 17.13
C SER A 182 10.05 -1.50 17.59
N ASP A 183 10.69 -2.41 16.86
CA ASP A 183 10.76 -3.83 17.20
C ASP A 183 11.56 -4.05 18.49
N ALA A 184 12.70 -3.37 18.63
CA ALA A 184 13.52 -3.42 19.84
C ALA A 184 12.77 -2.87 21.07
N ALA A 185 12.05 -1.76 20.91
CA ALA A 185 11.22 -1.19 21.97
C ALA A 185 10.05 -2.12 22.34
N MET A 186 9.42 -2.75 21.35
CA MET A 186 8.36 -3.73 21.57
C MET A 186 8.89 -4.96 22.33
N VAL A 187 10.03 -5.50 21.92
CA VAL A 187 10.68 -6.64 22.60
C VAL A 187 10.99 -6.28 24.05
N LYS A 188 11.57 -5.12 24.32
CA LYS A 188 11.83 -4.66 25.69
C LYS A 188 10.55 -4.56 26.52
N ARG A 189 9.50 -3.96 25.97
CA ARG A 189 8.20 -3.86 26.65
C ARG A 189 7.58 -5.23 26.94
N LEU A 190 7.72 -6.18 26.01
CA LEU A 190 7.26 -7.55 26.21
C LEU A 190 8.09 -8.27 27.28
N GLN A 191 9.41 -8.07 27.31
CA GLN A 191 10.29 -8.60 28.35
C GLN A 191 9.93 -8.04 29.73
N ASP A 192 9.68 -6.73 29.84
CA ASP A 192 9.27 -6.09 31.09
C ASP A 192 7.93 -6.66 31.60
N LYS A 193 6.96 -6.87 30.69
CA LYS A 193 5.68 -7.51 31.01
C LYS A 193 5.86 -8.96 31.46
N LEU A 194 6.69 -9.74 30.77
CA LEU A 194 7.01 -11.12 31.15
C LEU A 194 7.67 -11.18 32.52
N ALA A 195 8.61 -10.29 32.82
CA ALA A 195 9.25 -10.18 34.13
C ALA A 195 8.24 -9.81 35.23
N ALA A 196 7.30 -8.90 34.96
CA ALA A 196 6.27 -8.51 35.90
C ALA A 196 5.22 -9.60 36.19
N VAL A 197 4.92 -10.45 35.20
CA VAL A 197 4.03 -11.61 35.36
C VAL A 197 4.76 -12.78 36.02
N SER A 198 5.99 -13.08 35.59
CA SER A 198 6.83 -14.12 36.19
C SER A 198 7.21 -13.80 37.63
N GLY A 199 7.41 -12.53 37.98
CA GLY A 199 7.67 -12.10 39.37
C GLY A 199 6.46 -12.26 40.31
N LYS A 200 5.25 -12.47 39.77
CA LYS A 200 4.05 -12.81 40.54
C LYS A 200 3.81 -14.33 40.66
N SER A 201 4.64 -15.14 40.00
CA SER A 201 4.58 -16.59 40.03
C SER A 201 5.85 -17.13 40.70
N GLN A 202 5.81 -17.41 42.01
CA GLN A 202 6.87 -18.17 42.69
C GLN A 202 6.82 -19.66 42.31
N PRO A 203 7.93 -20.42 42.49
CA PRO A 203 8.48 -21.26 41.43
C PRO A 203 8.00 -22.71 41.50
N GLN A 204 7.70 -23.27 40.33
CA GLN A 204 7.88 -24.70 40.09
C GLN A 204 9.13 -24.86 39.23
N GLN A 205 10.10 -25.58 39.78
CA GLN A 205 11.41 -25.89 39.20
C GLN A 205 11.29 -26.38 37.75
N THR A 206 12.06 -25.81 36.84
CA THR A 206 12.47 -26.48 35.61
C THR A 206 13.80 -25.93 35.10
N GLU A 207 14.51 -26.80 34.41
CA GLU A 207 15.95 -26.91 34.36
C GLU A 207 16.64 -25.86 33.47
N LYS A 208 17.92 -25.67 33.78
CA LYS A 208 18.88 -24.86 33.03
C LYS A 208 18.91 -25.29 31.56
N THR A 209 18.50 -24.42 30.66
CA THR A 209 18.86 -24.50 29.24
C THR A 209 19.84 -23.39 28.89
N SER A 210 20.94 -23.80 28.25
CA SER A 210 22.12 -23.01 27.88
C SER A 210 21.80 -21.76 27.04
N PRO A 211 22.70 -20.76 27.01
CA PRO A 211 22.48 -19.53 26.27
C PRO A 211 22.59 -19.80 24.77
N ILE A 212 21.46 -19.74 24.06
CA ILE A 212 21.42 -19.75 22.59
C ILE A 212 22.04 -18.44 22.09
N GLY A 213 23.21 -18.57 21.47
CA GLY A 213 24.03 -17.46 20.98
C GLY A 213 23.39 -16.68 19.84
N HIS A 214 23.90 -15.46 19.67
CA HIS A 214 23.47 -14.41 18.74
C HIS A 214 23.25 -14.82 17.27
N GLN A 215 23.71 -15.99 16.83
CA GLN A 215 23.47 -16.50 15.47
C GLN A 215 21.99 -16.85 15.20
N SER A 216 21.22 -17.21 16.23
CA SER A 216 19.82 -17.62 16.06
C SER A 216 18.90 -16.48 15.59
N ARG A 217 19.22 -15.22 15.90
CA ARG A 217 18.40 -14.07 15.50
C ARG A 217 18.47 -13.78 14.01
N LEU A 218 19.63 -13.94 13.37
CA LEU A 218 19.79 -13.69 11.93
C LEU A 218 19.04 -14.72 11.08
N SER A 219 19.04 -16.00 11.49
CA SER A 219 18.26 -17.04 10.81
C SER A 219 16.74 -16.79 10.90
N GLN A 220 16.25 -16.27 12.03
CA GLN A 220 14.82 -15.95 12.19
C GLN A 220 14.34 -14.82 11.27
N TYR A 221 15.22 -13.87 10.90
CA TYR A 221 14.89 -12.85 9.91
C TYR A 221 14.88 -13.40 8.47
N SER A 222 15.75 -14.37 8.18
CA SER A 222 15.82 -15.05 6.87
C SER A 222 14.57 -15.89 6.57
N GLU A 223 14.03 -16.58 7.59
CA GLU A 223 12.82 -17.40 7.42
C GLU A 223 11.54 -16.58 7.20
N ARG A 224 11.42 -15.39 7.80
CA ARG A 224 10.21 -14.54 7.65
C ARG A 224 10.05 -13.92 6.26
N LEU A 225 11.06 -13.98 5.40
CA LEU A 225 11.00 -13.48 4.03
C LEU A 225 10.46 -14.54 3.04
N SER A 226 10.31 -15.80 3.45
CA SER A 226 9.95 -16.91 2.56
C SER A 226 8.63 -17.59 2.95
N GLY A 227 7.50 -17.03 2.49
CA GLY A 227 6.22 -17.76 2.36
C GLY A 227 5.43 -18.05 3.65
N PRO A 228 4.19 -18.55 3.52
CA PRO A 228 3.29 -18.73 4.67
C PRO A 228 3.76 -19.91 5.53
N LEU A 229 3.88 -19.66 6.84
CA LEU A 229 4.34 -20.63 7.83
C LEU A 229 3.41 -21.87 7.89
N PRO A 230 3.95 -23.09 7.97
CA PRO A 230 3.14 -24.27 8.27
C PRO A 230 2.62 -24.19 9.72
N LEU A 231 1.34 -24.51 9.92
CA LEU A 231 0.77 -24.85 11.22
C LEU A 231 1.55 -26.04 11.80
N VAL A 232 2.29 -25.82 12.89
CA VAL A 232 2.94 -26.89 13.64
C VAL A 232 1.85 -27.62 14.43
N ASP A 233 1.70 -28.92 14.16
CA ASP A 233 0.72 -29.82 14.77
C ASP A 233 1.27 -30.35 16.10
N ASP A 234 0.91 -29.71 17.22
CA ASP A 234 1.30 -30.10 18.58
C ASP A 234 0.45 -31.30 19.08
N PHE A 235 0.51 -32.45 18.38
CA PHE A 235 -0.21 -33.68 18.77
C PHE A 235 0.69 -34.86 19.14
N CYS A 236 1.91 -34.60 19.63
CA CYS A 236 2.79 -35.63 20.19
C CYS A 236 3.13 -35.37 21.66
N ALA A 237 2.10 -35.24 22.49
CA ALA A 237 2.24 -35.27 23.95
C ALA A 237 1.07 -36.02 24.59
N VAL A 238 0.93 -37.31 24.28
CA VAL A 238 0.16 -38.24 25.13
C VAL A 238 1.06 -39.40 25.49
N PRO A 239 1.46 -39.55 26.77
CA PRO A 239 2.20 -40.71 27.25
C PRO A 239 1.35 -41.99 27.13
N SER A 240 1.93 -43.03 26.55
CA SER A 240 1.32 -44.37 26.49
C SER A 240 1.33 -45.01 27.88
N GLU A 241 0.18 -45.09 28.55
CA GLU A 241 0.02 -45.94 29.73
C GLU A 241 -0.31 -47.38 29.30
N GLN A 242 0.57 -48.31 29.68
CA GLN A 242 0.34 -49.75 29.59
C GLN A 242 -0.73 -50.18 30.60
N LEU A 243 -1.82 -50.77 30.12
CA LEU A 243 -2.63 -51.67 30.92
C LEU A 243 -2.76 -53.00 30.20
N GLU A 244 -2.09 -54.01 30.75
CA GLU A 244 -2.25 -55.41 30.36
C GLU A 244 -3.63 -55.92 30.80
N SER A 245 -4.43 -56.44 29.86
CA SER A 245 -5.16 -57.72 29.98
C SER A 245 -6.21 -57.84 28.88
N GLY A 246 -5.99 -58.80 27.98
CA GLY A 246 -7.09 -59.60 27.42
C GLY A 246 -7.67 -59.19 26.07
N VAL A 247 -7.33 -60.01 25.07
CA VAL A 247 -8.22 -60.54 24.03
C VAL A 247 -8.23 -59.83 22.64
N ARG A 248 -7.55 -60.53 21.70
CA ARG A 248 -7.79 -60.70 20.25
C ARG A 248 -7.12 -59.76 19.24
N GLU A 249 -6.12 -60.33 18.56
CA GLU A 249 -5.70 -60.00 17.19
C GLU A 249 -6.88 -60.02 16.21
N ALA A 250 -6.91 -59.05 15.29
CA ALA A 250 -7.23 -59.32 13.88
C ALA A 250 -6.74 -58.18 12.98
N LYS A 251 -5.76 -58.52 12.14
CA LYS A 251 -5.37 -57.78 10.94
C LYS A 251 -6.57 -57.65 9.97
N GLY A 252 -6.69 -56.47 9.39
CA GLY A 252 -7.10 -56.17 8.00
C GLY A 252 -8.23 -56.98 7.36
N LEU A 253 -9.34 -56.30 7.04
CA LEU A 253 -10.35 -56.74 6.06
C LEU A 253 -10.88 -55.47 5.37
N ARG A 254 -10.36 -54.99 4.23
CA ARG A 254 -10.61 -55.50 2.85
C ARG A 254 -12.00 -56.12 2.58
N GLY A 255 -13.00 -55.85 3.42
CA GLY A 255 -14.30 -56.53 3.41
C GLY A 255 -15.54 -55.66 3.17
N LEU A 256 -15.41 -54.35 2.95
CA LEU A 256 -16.59 -53.46 2.79
C LEU A 256 -16.83 -53.00 1.34
N LEU A 257 -16.36 -53.75 0.34
CA LEU A 257 -16.51 -53.40 -1.09
C LEU A 257 -17.10 -54.51 -1.98
N ARG A 258 -17.77 -55.55 -1.46
CA ARG A 258 -18.29 -56.60 -2.37
C ARG A 258 -19.50 -57.42 -1.89
N GLN A 259 -20.64 -56.76 -1.68
CA GLN A 259 -22.00 -57.36 -1.68
C GLN A 259 -22.95 -56.23 -1.25
N MET A 260 -23.87 -55.69 -2.04
CA MET A 260 -24.89 -56.36 -2.83
C MET A 260 -25.38 -55.39 -3.93
N GLY A 261 -25.07 -55.70 -5.19
CA GLY A 261 -25.86 -55.26 -6.33
C GLY A 261 -26.49 -56.52 -6.94
N GLY A 262 -27.80 -56.52 -7.18
CA GLY A 262 -28.48 -57.63 -7.84
C GLY A 262 -30.00 -57.57 -7.76
N SER A 263 -30.63 -57.09 -8.85
CA SER A 263 -32.07 -57.12 -9.16
C SER A 263 -32.54 -58.53 -9.56
N PRO A 264 -33.86 -58.84 -9.52
CA PRO A 264 -34.59 -59.16 -10.77
C PRO A 264 -36.08 -58.68 -10.78
N VAL A 265 -36.62 -58.03 -11.83
CA VAL A 265 -37.23 -58.48 -13.12
C VAL A 265 -38.77 -58.74 -13.12
N MET A 266 -39.44 -57.98 -14.02
CA MET A 266 -40.70 -58.17 -14.80
C MET A 266 -42.12 -58.00 -14.21
N GLY A 267 -42.89 -57.09 -14.85
CA GLY A 267 -44.35 -57.04 -14.87
C GLY A 267 -44.89 -55.88 -15.72
N ARG A 268 -45.76 -56.16 -16.70
CA ARG A 268 -46.15 -55.33 -17.88
C ARG A 268 -47.34 -54.37 -17.67
N LYS A 269 -47.41 -53.37 -18.58
CA LYS A 269 -48.57 -52.76 -19.32
C LYS A 269 -49.27 -51.46 -18.82
N ALA A 270 -49.05 -50.40 -19.61
CA ALA A 270 -49.99 -49.51 -20.34
C ALA A 270 -51.10 -48.70 -19.61
N SER A 271 -51.11 -47.36 -19.76
CA SER A 271 -51.93 -46.60 -20.74
C SER A 271 -52.25 -45.13 -20.34
N ARG A 272 -52.23 -44.23 -21.36
CA ARG A 272 -53.04 -42.98 -21.58
C ARG A 272 -52.86 -41.78 -20.61
N SER A 273 -52.38 -40.60 -21.02
CA SER A 273 -52.91 -39.53 -21.92
C SER A 273 -54.05 -38.65 -21.34
N HIS A 274 -53.77 -37.37 -21.06
CA HIS A 274 -54.58 -36.12 -21.18
C HIS A 274 -53.84 -35.03 -20.37
N SER A 275 -53.36 -33.89 -20.88
CA SER A 275 -53.99 -32.76 -21.59
C SER A 275 -55.07 -32.01 -20.79
N GLN A 276 -54.81 -30.70 -20.64
CA GLN A 276 -55.72 -29.58 -20.33
C GLN A 276 -56.28 -29.50 -18.89
N ASN A 277 -56.32 -28.34 -18.23
CA ASN A 277 -56.27 -26.94 -18.67
C ASN A 277 -55.30 -26.11 -17.81
#